data_AF-A0A920IAJ7-F1
#
_entry.id   AF-A0A920IAJ7-F1
#
_cell.length_a   1.000
_cell.length_b   1.000
_cell.length_c   1.000
_cell.angle_alpha   90.00
_cell.angle_beta   90.00
_cell.angle_gamma   90.00
#
_symmetry.space_group_name_H-M   'P 1'
#
loop_
_entity.id
_entity.type
_entity.pdbx_description
1 polymer ?
#
loop_
_entity_poly.entity_id
_entity_poly.type
_entity_poly.pdbx_seq_one_letter_code
_entity_poly.pdbx_strand_id
1 'polypeptide(L)' 'MKQATSAAINITTGGSPYMRVEEQLKPAEMFKPEVASLNMGQLILGFI' A
#
# COMPACT_ATOMS: atom_id res chain seq x y z
N MET A 1 -9.48 10.72 8.74
CA MET A 1 -9.81 10.63 7.30
C MET A 1 -11.23 10.13 7.07
N LYS A 2 -11.56 8.86 7.38
CA LYS A 2 -12.88 8.29 7.04
C LYS A 2 -14.09 9.06 7.61
N GLN A 3 -13.99 9.61 8.81
CA GLN A 3 -15.07 10.39 9.44
C GLN A 3 -15.29 11.77 8.80
N ALA A 4 -14.34 12.25 7.98
CA ALA A 4 -14.35 13.59 7.40
C ALA A 4 -14.61 13.60 5.88
N THR A 5 -14.70 12.43 5.22
CA THR A 5 -14.93 12.33 3.78
C THR A 5 -15.55 10.99 3.37
N SER A 6 -16.30 11.00 2.27
CA SER A 6 -16.86 9.80 1.63
C SER A 6 -15.90 9.15 0.62
N ALA A 7 -14.73 9.75 0.35
CA ALA A 7 -13.74 9.18 -0.54
C ALA A 7 -13.30 7.76 -0.10
N ALA A 8 -13.04 6.89 -1.07
CA ALA A 8 -12.50 5.55 -0.83
C ALA A 8 -11.07 5.66 -0.30
N ILE A 9 -10.72 4.83 0.69
CA ILE A 9 -9.36 4.77 1.22
C ILE A 9 -8.59 3.70 0.45
N ASN A 10 -7.48 4.10 -0.16
CA ASN A 10 -6.54 3.19 -0.79
C ASN A 10 -5.28 3.08 0.05
N ILE A 11 -4.95 1.87 0.51
CA ILE A 11 -3.70 1.59 1.25
C ILE A 11 -2.71 0.93 0.31
N THR A 12 -1.46 1.43 0.30
CA THR A 12 -0.41 0.85 -0.53
C THR A 12 0.03 -0.53 -0.03
N THR A 13 0.30 -1.44 -0.96
CA THR A 13 1.00 -2.72 -0.75
C THR A 13 2.42 -2.72 -1.32
N GLY A 14 2.90 -1.58 -1.81
CA GLY A 14 4.23 -1.44 -2.40
C GLY A 14 5.26 -0.85 -1.46
N GLY A 15 4.86 0.07 -0.58
CA GLY A 15 5.72 0.65 0.46
C GLY A 15 7.09 1.14 -0.03
N SER A 16 8.09 1.04 0.84
CA SER A 16 9.50 1.28 0.46
C SER A 16 10.09 0.04 -0.22
N PRO A 17 10.97 0.20 -1.23
CA PRO A 17 11.64 -0.92 -1.89
C PRO A 17 12.57 -1.72 -0.94
N TYR A 18 12.90 -1.15 0.23
CA TYR A 18 13.73 -1.81 1.25
C TYR A 18 12.91 -2.60 2.28
N MET A 19 11.58 -2.50 2.27
CA MET A 19 10.70 -3.24 3.18
C MET A 19 10.57 -4.71 2.74
N ARG A 20 10.31 -5.60 3.70
CA ARG A 20 9.89 -6.96 3.37
C ARG A 20 8.46 -6.96 2.84
N VAL A 21 8.14 -7.95 2.01
CA VAL A 21 6.79 -8.07 1.40
C VAL A 21 5.71 -8.19 2.48
N GLU A 22 5.97 -8.93 3.55
CA GLU A 22 5.01 -9.10 4.65
C GLU A 22 4.74 -7.79 5.38
N GLU A 23 5.75 -6.94 5.52
CA GLU A 23 5.62 -5.62 6.14
C GLU A 23 4.81 -4.67 5.25
N GLN A 24 4.95 -4.78 3.93
CA GLN A 24 4.18 -3.99 2.96
C GLN A 24 2.70 -4.39 2.93
N LEU A 25 2.38 -5.67 3.14
CA LEU A 25 1.00 -6.19 3.12
C LEU A 25 0.25 -5.93 4.44
N LYS A 26 0.96 -5.91 5.56
CA LYS A 26 0.39 -5.79 6.91
C LYS A 26 -0.61 -4.64 7.11
N PRO A 27 -0.39 -3.41 6.57
CA PRO A 27 -1.37 -2.33 6.70
C PRO A 27 -2.71 -2.65 6.02
N ALA A 28 -2.67 -3.22 4.81
CA ALA A 28 -3.89 -3.58 4.09
C ALA A 28 -4.67 -4.70 4.81
N GLU A 29 -3.96 -5.69 5.37
CA GLU A 29 -4.58 -6.78 6.15
C GLU A 29 -5.21 -6.29 7.46
N MET A 30 -4.52 -5.40 8.18
CA MET A 30 -4.96 -4.89 9.47
C MET A 30 -6.18 -3.96 9.33
N PHE A 31 -6.12 -3.02 8.38
CA PHE A 31 -7.13 -1.98 8.25
C PHE A 31 -8.27 -2.34 7.30
N LYS A 32 -8.13 -3.39 6.48
CA LYS A 32 -9.14 -3.90 5.55
C LYS A 32 -9.82 -2.76 4.75
N PRO A 33 -9.04 -1.95 4.02
CA PRO A 33 -9.55 -0.80 3.28
C PRO A 33 -10.47 -1.24 2.14
N GLU A 34 -11.22 -0.30 1.55
CA GLU A 34 -12.03 -0.59 0.36
C GLU A 34 -11.17 -0.94 -0.85
N VAL A 35 -9.97 -0.36 -0.92
CA VAL A 35 -9.02 -0.57 -2.02
C VAL A 35 -7.61 -0.74 -1.44
N ALA A 36 -6.85 -1.65 -2.05
CA ALA A 36 -5.41 -1.76 -1.86
C ALA A 36 -4.71 -1.71 -3.22
N SER A 37 -3.57 -1.04 -3.31
CA SER A 37 -2.78 -1.04 -4.55
C SER A 37 -2.21 -2.43 -4.84
N LEU A 38 -1.84 -2.71 -6.08
CA LEU A 38 -1.10 -3.91 -6.45
C LEU A 38 -0.03 -3.53 -7.47
N ASN A 39 1.23 -3.82 -7.15
CA ASN A 39 2.31 -3.69 -8.12
C ASN A 39 2.24 -4.86 -9.10
N MET A 40 2.03 -4.58 -10.38
CA MET A 40 1.78 -5.59 -11.42
C MET A 40 3.06 -6.24 -11.98
N GLY A 41 4.19 -6.06 -11.31
CA GLY A 41 5.50 -6.54 -11.74
C GLY A 41 6.62 -5.83 -10.99
N GLN A 42 7.86 -6.24 -11.26
CA GLN A 42 9.03 -5.60 -10.68
C GLN A 42 9.46 -4.41 -11.54
N LEU A 43 9.78 -3.30 -10.88
CA LEU A 43 10.42 -2.12 -11.46
C LEU A 43 11.67 -1.82 -10.66
N ILE A 44 12.83 -1.69 -11.32
CA ILE A 44 14.04 -1.21 -10.65
C ILE A 44 13.88 0.30 -10.48
N LEU A 45 13.66 0.73 -9.24
CA LEU A 45 13.62 2.14 -8.87
C LEU A 45 15.02 2.56 -8.40
N GLY A 46 15.72 3.34 -9.23
CA GLY A 46 17.01 3.93 -8.89
C GLY A 46 16.80 5.24 -8.14
N PHE A 47 17.15 5.25 -6.85
CA PHE A 47 17.29 6.47 -6.07
C PHE A 47 18.79 6.66 -5.84
N ILE A 48 19.37 7.67 -6.51
CA ILE A 48 20.76 8.10 -6.29
C ILE A 48 20.80 9.18 -5.22
#